data_AF-A0A2J8A1G9-F1
#
_entry.id   AF-A0A2J8A1G9-F1
#
_cell.length_a   1.000
_cell.length_b   1.000
_cell.length_c   1.000
_cell.angle_alpha   90.00
_cell.angle_beta   90.00
_cell.angle_gamma   90.00
#
_symmetry.space_group_name_H-M   'P 1'
#
loop_
_entity.id
_entity.type
_entity.pdbx_description
1 polymer ?
#
loop_
_entity_poly.entity_id
_entity_poly.type
_entity_poly.pdbx_seq_one_letter_code
_entity_poly.pdbx_strand_id
1 'polypeptide(L)'
;AAASANSSSSDAAALPGVSLPLAVVNARTFHLEVLSAALEAVRAVRLVERTAVYVDKFVHAGKDGWRSLVHDYDGPIIAMPPTSNASQVPRHEVVFFISPEKSPEYTRFFINASRPSVVVLMIHNAQYPQLAELVAMHPRTRLVVLSPHVATALRARGFEAAWWLAARPWLQPPAPGGEGAGAAGSTCKPRDAATPPGPWGFVCQGRIDNRRRSYDSVWAELQAAADAADASGGGSGAGGGGDASRAAGRRGAAGAGAVSGGGGVLPPPRLTILGRAVPKQYQVAIPRRVRRLVTTVTDAPYDVFYGHIACSVALLPLFANESYLTSKFSSTVLASLSTGTPMLVEPRFLSAYSFLDEQILRSDP
;
A
#
# COMPACT_ATOMS: atom_id res chain seq x y z
N ALA A 1 -6.67 28.61 -0.12
CA ALA A 1 -5.27 29.05 -0.06
C ALA A 1 -4.92 29.37 1.38
N ALA A 2 -4.50 28.35 2.14
CA ALA A 2 -3.93 28.53 3.47
C ALA A 2 -2.52 27.97 3.38
N ALA A 3 -1.53 28.86 3.28
CA ALA A 3 -0.13 28.50 3.35
C ALA A 3 0.13 28.05 4.80
N SER A 4 0.16 26.73 5.00
CA SER A 4 0.64 26.12 6.24
C SER A 4 2.00 26.71 6.57
N ALA A 5 2.16 27.17 7.81
CA ALA A 5 3.43 27.63 8.35
C ALA A 5 4.51 26.58 8.05
N ASN A 6 5.49 26.96 7.24
CA ASN A 6 6.73 26.22 7.09
C ASN A 6 7.37 26.17 8.48
N SER A 7 7.21 25.05 9.19
CA SER A 7 8.25 24.67 10.13
C SER A 7 9.53 24.64 9.29
N SER A 8 10.47 25.49 9.63
CA SER A 8 11.80 25.47 9.07
C SER A 8 12.42 24.14 9.47
N SER A 9 12.09 23.06 8.74
CA SER A 9 12.92 21.88 8.70
C SER A 9 14.24 22.43 8.21
N SER A 10 15.19 22.56 9.13
CA SER A 10 16.54 22.99 8.85
C SER A 10 16.94 22.39 7.52
N ASP A 11 17.10 23.25 6.50
CA ASP A 11 17.83 22.87 5.30
C ASP A 11 19.15 22.39 5.84
N ALA A 12 19.30 21.07 5.94
CA ALA A 12 20.44 20.42 6.53
C ALA A 12 21.58 20.61 5.52
N ALA A 13 22.13 21.82 5.50
CA ALA A 13 23.51 22.05 5.15
C ALA A 13 24.28 20.99 5.93
N ALA A 14 24.86 20.05 5.17
CA ALA A 14 25.49 18.83 5.68
C ALA A 14 26.16 19.11 7.02
N LEU A 15 25.69 18.51 8.11
CA LEU A 15 26.23 18.72 9.46
C LEU A 15 27.73 18.45 9.44
N PRO A 16 28.61 19.47 9.40
CA PRO A 16 30.02 19.24 9.18
C PRO A 16 30.59 18.58 10.43
N GLY A 17 31.07 17.33 10.30
CA GLY A 17 31.77 16.64 11.37
C GLY A 17 30.97 15.61 12.18
N VAL A 18 29.67 15.44 11.95
CA VAL A 18 28.89 14.35 12.59
C VAL A 18 28.84 13.13 11.67
N SER A 19 29.51 12.06 12.06
CA SER A 19 29.39 10.76 11.37
C SER A 19 28.03 10.14 11.67
N LEU A 20 27.15 10.09 10.67
CA LEU A 20 25.91 9.33 10.73
C LEU A 20 26.21 7.91 10.25
N PRO A 21 26.28 6.89 11.14
CA PRO A 21 26.72 5.55 10.75
C PRO A 21 25.76 4.87 9.76
N LEU A 22 24.48 5.22 9.75
CA LEU A 22 23.48 4.61 8.87
C LEU A 22 22.93 5.64 7.87
N ALA A 23 22.84 5.25 6.60
CA ALA A 23 22.01 5.91 5.61
C ALA A 23 20.93 4.98 5.09
N VAL A 24 19.68 5.46 5.02
CA VAL A 24 18.59 4.80 4.30
C VAL A 24 18.30 5.61 3.04
N VAL A 25 18.40 4.98 1.87
CA VAL A 25 18.33 5.67 0.58
C VAL A 25 17.16 5.12 -0.23
N ASN A 26 16.18 5.98 -0.55
CA ASN A 26 15.15 5.68 -1.53
C ASN A 26 15.24 6.66 -2.71
N ALA A 27 15.77 6.18 -3.83
CA ALA A 27 15.98 6.98 -5.03
C ALA A 27 14.72 7.28 -5.85
N ARG A 28 13.55 6.82 -5.39
CA ARG A 28 12.32 6.84 -6.16
C ARG A 28 11.22 7.58 -5.41
N THR A 29 10.30 8.15 -6.17
CA THR A 29 9.04 8.73 -5.65
C THR A 29 7.99 7.66 -5.33
N PHE A 30 8.38 6.41 -5.09
CA PHE A 30 7.50 5.29 -4.81
C PHE A 30 8.20 4.31 -3.86
N HIS A 31 7.47 3.30 -3.38
CA HIS A 31 7.89 2.41 -2.28
C HIS A 31 8.16 3.16 -0.98
N LEU A 32 7.49 4.29 -0.76
CA LEU A 32 7.61 5.04 0.48
C LEU A 32 6.99 4.31 1.66
N GLU A 33 6.10 3.35 1.41
CA GLU A 33 5.60 2.41 2.41
C GLU A 33 6.71 1.51 2.98
N VAL A 34 7.65 1.10 2.12
CA VAL A 34 8.83 0.34 2.52
C VAL A 34 9.80 1.22 3.28
N LEU A 35 9.95 2.48 2.85
CA LEU A 35 10.75 3.47 3.56
C LEU A 35 10.20 3.73 4.96
N SER A 36 8.90 4.00 5.08
CA SER A 36 8.19 4.18 6.35
C SER A 36 8.40 3.00 7.29
N ALA A 37 8.27 1.77 6.79
CA ALA A 37 8.55 0.56 7.56
C ALA A 37 10.01 0.47 8.02
N ALA A 38 10.96 0.91 7.19
CA ALA A 38 12.36 0.91 7.57
C ALA A 38 12.68 1.95 8.65
N LEU A 39 12.07 3.13 8.57
CA LEU A 39 12.20 4.13 9.63
C LEU A 39 11.62 3.65 10.96
N GLU A 40 10.53 2.87 10.90
CA GLU A 40 9.95 2.25 12.10
C GLU A 40 10.91 1.27 12.78
N ALA A 41 11.61 0.43 12.01
CA ALA A 41 12.60 -0.47 12.57
C ALA A 41 13.83 0.27 13.12
N VAL A 42 14.30 1.32 12.42
CA VAL A 42 15.36 2.21 12.91
C VAL A 42 14.98 2.85 14.24
N ARG A 43 13.72 3.28 14.37
CA ARG A 43 13.16 3.82 15.61
C ARG A 43 13.15 2.79 16.73
N ALA A 44 12.68 1.58 16.46
CA ALA A 44 12.61 0.50 17.45
C ALA A 44 13.98 0.15 18.07
N VAL A 45 15.08 0.32 17.32
CA VAL A 45 16.45 0.09 17.80
C VAL A 45 17.19 1.35 18.25
N ARG A 46 16.48 2.48 18.42
CA ARG A 46 17.02 3.77 18.89
C ARG A 46 18.19 4.31 18.05
N LEU A 47 18.12 4.16 16.73
CA LEU A 47 19.13 4.67 15.80
C LEU A 47 18.69 5.93 15.02
N VAL A 48 17.55 6.54 15.37
CA VAL A 48 16.98 7.70 14.66
C VAL A 48 17.99 8.83 14.48
N GLU A 49 18.59 9.31 15.57
CA GLU A 49 19.57 10.41 15.57
C GLU A 49 20.87 10.07 14.82
N ARG A 50 21.11 8.78 14.56
CA ARG A 50 22.30 8.24 13.89
C ARG A 50 22.03 7.80 12.45
N THR A 51 20.85 8.15 11.92
CA THR A 51 20.39 7.71 10.59
C THR A 51 20.08 8.90 9.70
N ALA A 52 20.70 8.96 8.52
CA ALA A 52 20.31 9.87 7.45
C ALA A 52 19.34 9.20 6.48
N VAL A 53 18.24 9.87 6.14
CA VAL A 53 17.25 9.36 5.20
C VAL A 53 17.30 10.18 3.92
N TYR A 54 17.81 9.58 2.83
CA TYR A 54 17.90 10.24 1.53
C TYR A 54 16.70 9.88 0.66
N VAL A 55 15.99 10.90 0.20
CA VAL A 55 14.79 10.73 -0.63
C VAL A 55 14.83 11.61 -1.87
N ASP A 56 14.07 11.22 -2.90
CA ASP A 56 13.90 12.02 -4.12
C ASP A 56 13.45 13.45 -3.78
N LYS A 57 13.94 14.44 -4.54
CA LYS A 57 13.62 15.87 -4.31
C LYS A 57 12.12 16.19 -4.25
N PHE A 58 11.29 15.45 -4.98
CA PHE A 58 9.83 15.60 -4.95
C PHE A 58 9.24 15.15 -3.61
N VAL A 59 9.72 14.01 -3.10
CA VAL A 59 9.37 13.46 -1.78
C VAL A 59 9.86 14.39 -0.67
N HIS A 60 11.11 14.86 -0.78
CA HIS A 60 11.69 15.81 0.17
C HIS A 60 10.86 17.09 0.25
N ALA A 61 10.39 17.61 -0.89
CA ALA A 61 9.53 18.80 -0.93
C ALA A 61 8.10 18.56 -0.40
N GLY A 62 7.78 17.35 0.09
CA GLY A 62 6.48 17.00 0.66
C GLY A 62 5.34 16.92 -0.35
N LYS A 63 5.64 16.89 -1.66
CA LYS A 63 4.61 16.97 -2.72
C LYS A 63 3.81 15.70 -2.90
N ASP A 64 4.28 14.59 -2.35
CA ASP A 64 3.61 13.29 -2.34
C ASP A 64 2.78 13.04 -1.09
N GLY A 65 2.87 13.89 -0.06
CA GLY A 65 2.23 13.70 1.23
C GLY A 65 2.90 12.67 2.14
N TRP A 66 4.06 12.08 1.77
CA TRP A 66 4.70 11.07 2.61
C TRP A 66 5.18 11.61 3.96
N ARG A 67 5.58 12.88 4.02
CA ARG A 67 5.99 13.54 5.27
C ARG A 67 4.91 13.50 6.36
N SER A 68 3.63 13.43 6.00
CA SER A 68 2.57 13.28 6.99
C SER A 68 2.58 11.91 7.67
N LEU A 69 3.11 10.87 7.00
CA LEU A 69 3.20 9.51 7.53
C LEU A 69 4.35 9.32 8.51
N VAL A 70 5.39 10.14 8.39
CA VAL A 70 6.64 10.07 9.18
C VAL A 70 6.89 11.37 9.95
N HIS A 71 5.82 12.07 10.32
CA HIS A 71 5.90 13.35 11.03
C HIS A 71 6.55 13.26 12.42
N ASP A 72 6.60 12.06 12.99
CA ASP A 72 7.23 11.75 14.29
C ASP A 72 8.69 11.24 14.13
N TYR A 73 9.24 11.27 12.91
CA TYR A 73 10.61 10.88 12.67
C TYR A 73 11.53 12.08 12.89
N ASP A 74 12.23 12.10 14.03
CA ASP A 74 13.11 13.20 14.43
C ASP A 74 14.50 13.17 13.76
N GLY A 75 14.76 12.18 12.89
CA GLY A 75 16.04 12.04 12.20
C GLY A 75 16.12 12.92 10.93
N PRO A 76 17.34 13.17 10.41
CA PRO A 76 17.52 13.97 9.21
C PRO A 76 16.94 13.30 7.96
N ILE A 77 15.94 13.95 7.35
CA ILE A 77 15.43 13.63 6.01
C ILE A 77 16.07 14.60 5.01
N ILE A 78 16.87 14.07 4.10
CA ILE A 78 17.76 14.81 3.21
C ILE A 78 17.32 14.61 1.77
N ALA A 79 17.23 15.70 0.99
CA ALA A 79 17.07 15.61 -0.44
C ALA A 79 18.31 14.94 -1.06
N MET A 80 18.10 13.96 -1.94
CA MET A 80 19.21 13.30 -2.63
C MET A 80 20.13 14.31 -3.35
N PRO A 81 21.45 14.30 -3.07
CA PRO A 81 22.39 15.15 -3.77
C PRO A 81 22.49 14.77 -5.26
N PRO A 82 22.79 15.74 -6.14
CA PRO A 82 23.01 15.45 -7.55
C PRO A 82 24.25 14.56 -7.73
N THR A 83 24.19 13.66 -8.71
CA THR A 83 25.30 12.72 -9.01
C THR A 83 26.60 13.41 -9.44
N SER A 84 26.53 14.70 -9.77
CA SER A 84 27.68 15.56 -10.07
C SER A 84 28.40 16.12 -8.84
N ASN A 85 27.86 15.95 -7.62
CA ASN A 85 28.41 16.56 -6.41
C ASN A 85 28.60 15.54 -5.28
N ALA A 86 29.66 14.73 -5.39
CA ALA A 86 30.00 13.73 -4.36
C ALA A 86 30.34 14.35 -2.99
N SER A 87 30.81 15.61 -2.93
CA SER A 87 31.13 16.26 -1.65
C SER A 87 29.92 16.55 -0.76
N GLN A 88 28.70 16.47 -1.31
CA GLN A 88 27.46 16.58 -0.53
C GLN A 88 27.03 15.27 0.13
N VAL A 89 27.70 14.15 -0.16
CA VAL A 89 27.40 12.85 0.45
C VAL A 89 28.42 12.60 1.58
N PRO A 90 28.03 12.70 2.85
CA PRO A 90 28.91 12.35 3.96
C PRO A 90 29.25 10.86 3.95
N ARG A 91 30.31 10.49 4.69
CA ARG A 91 30.63 9.08 4.90
C ARG A 91 29.58 8.42 5.78
N HIS A 92 29.24 7.18 5.45
CA HIS A 92 28.35 6.33 6.23
C HIS A 92 29.02 4.98 6.47
N GLU A 93 28.75 4.32 7.59
CA GLU A 93 29.30 2.97 7.85
C GLU A 93 28.46 1.89 7.14
N VAL A 94 27.14 2.06 7.19
CA VAL A 94 26.15 1.19 6.56
C VAL A 94 25.23 2.03 5.67
N VAL A 95 25.00 1.56 4.44
CA VAL A 95 24.00 2.16 3.54
C VAL A 95 22.96 1.12 3.16
N PHE A 96 21.71 1.43 3.46
CA PHE A 96 20.53 0.62 3.16
C PHE A 96 19.78 1.24 1.99
N PHE A 97 19.76 0.57 0.84
CA PHE A 97 19.04 1.01 -0.34
C PHE A 97 17.68 0.34 -0.47
N ILE A 98 16.64 1.12 -0.71
CA ILE A 98 15.29 0.65 -1.02
C ILE A 98 15.10 0.64 -2.53
N SER A 99 14.85 -0.55 -3.08
CA SER A 99 14.66 -0.78 -4.52
C SER A 99 15.77 -0.21 -5.42
N PRO A 100 17.06 -0.47 -5.11
CA PRO A 100 18.18 0.06 -5.90
C PRO A 100 18.12 -0.37 -7.37
N GLU A 101 17.43 -1.48 -7.71
CA GLU A 101 17.22 -1.93 -9.09
C GLU A 101 16.43 -0.96 -9.98
N LYS A 102 15.86 0.10 -9.40
CA LYS A 102 15.16 1.16 -10.13
C LYS A 102 16.04 2.37 -10.43
N SER A 103 17.24 2.44 -9.86
CA SER A 103 18.19 3.53 -10.06
C SER A 103 19.63 3.04 -9.80
N PRO A 104 20.13 2.07 -10.59
CA PRO A 104 21.44 1.48 -10.38
C PRO A 104 22.58 2.50 -10.52
N GLU A 105 22.44 3.50 -11.38
CA GLU A 105 23.44 4.57 -11.57
C GLU A 105 23.58 5.43 -10.31
N TYR A 106 22.45 5.82 -9.70
CA TYR A 106 22.45 6.58 -8.46
C TYR A 106 22.99 5.73 -7.29
N THR A 107 22.62 4.46 -7.24
CA THR A 107 23.14 3.51 -6.24
C THR A 107 24.67 3.45 -6.30
N ARG A 108 25.23 3.29 -7.50
CA ARG A 108 26.69 3.30 -7.72
C ARG A 108 27.33 4.63 -7.29
N PHE A 109 26.75 5.76 -7.70
CA PHE A 109 27.22 7.08 -7.28
C PHE A 109 27.27 7.20 -5.75
N PHE A 110 26.17 6.84 -5.07
CA PHE A 110 26.06 7.00 -3.63
C PHE A 110 27.06 6.11 -2.88
N ILE A 111 27.22 4.83 -3.30
CA ILE A 111 28.25 3.93 -2.74
C ILE A 111 29.65 4.53 -2.87
N ASN A 112 30.00 5.05 -4.06
CA ASN A 112 31.31 5.63 -4.31
C ASN A 112 31.55 6.91 -3.48
N ALA A 113 30.52 7.72 -3.30
CA ALA A 113 30.60 8.98 -2.58
C ALA A 113 30.63 8.77 -1.05
N SER A 114 29.73 7.95 -0.51
CA SER A 114 29.62 7.70 0.93
C SER A 114 30.65 6.70 1.47
N ARG A 115 31.28 5.91 0.60
CA ARG A 115 32.31 4.90 0.92
C ARG A 115 31.95 4.00 2.11
N PRO A 116 30.83 3.26 2.04
CA PRO A 116 30.35 2.49 3.17
C PRO A 116 31.20 1.25 3.46
N SER A 117 31.18 0.79 4.70
CA SER A 117 31.76 -0.50 5.09
C SER A 117 30.85 -1.67 4.70
N VAL A 118 29.53 -1.45 4.70
CA VAL A 118 28.50 -2.45 4.35
C VAL A 118 27.41 -1.80 3.50
N VAL A 119 26.97 -2.51 2.45
CA VAL A 119 25.84 -2.12 1.63
C VAL A 119 24.72 -3.14 1.79
N VAL A 120 23.51 -2.69 2.10
CA VAL A 120 22.31 -3.51 2.14
C VAL A 120 21.41 -3.10 0.97
N LEU A 121 21.04 -4.06 0.12
CA LEU A 121 20.17 -3.84 -1.03
C LEU A 121 18.83 -4.53 -0.79
N MET A 122 17.75 -3.76 -0.67
CA MET A 122 16.40 -4.29 -0.56
C MET A 122 15.76 -4.50 -1.93
N ILE A 123 15.73 -5.76 -2.39
CA ILE A 123 15.28 -6.14 -3.73
C ILE A 123 13.80 -6.54 -3.71
N HIS A 124 13.01 -5.97 -4.63
CA HIS A 124 11.58 -6.27 -4.71
C HIS A 124 11.25 -7.40 -5.69
N ASN A 125 12.11 -7.62 -6.67
CA ASN A 125 11.92 -8.59 -7.74
C ASN A 125 13.17 -9.45 -7.92
N ALA A 126 13.06 -10.72 -7.54
CA ALA A 126 14.08 -11.72 -7.69
C ALA A 126 14.42 -12.03 -9.16
N GLN A 127 13.68 -11.53 -10.14
CA GLN A 127 13.97 -11.67 -11.58
C GLN A 127 14.67 -10.45 -12.19
N TYR A 128 15.20 -9.51 -11.38
CA TYR A 128 15.96 -8.40 -11.94
C TYR A 128 17.20 -8.91 -12.71
N PRO A 129 17.34 -8.60 -14.02
CA PRO A 129 18.39 -9.17 -14.85
C PRO A 129 19.79 -8.71 -14.45
N GLN A 130 19.94 -7.44 -14.07
CA GLN A 130 21.24 -6.84 -13.69
C GLN A 130 21.54 -6.96 -12.19
N LEU A 131 20.97 -7.96 -11.51
CA LEU A 131 21.19 -8.11 -10.07
C LEU A 131 22.66 -8.41 -9.74
N ALA A 132 23.35 -9.20 -10.57
CA ALA A 132 24.77 -9.49 -10.39
C ALA A 132 25.63 -8.22 -10.43
N GLU A 133 25.37 -7.33 -11.39
CA GLU A 133 26.06 -6.03 -11.50
C GLU A 133 25.81 -5.15 -10.27
N LEU A 134 24.59 -5.18 -9.73
CA LEU A 134 24.22 -4.41 -8.54
C LEU A 134 24.93 -4.92 -7.28
N VAL A 135 25.00 -6.25 -7.11
CA VAL A 135 25.72 -6.88 -5.99
C VAL A 135 27.24 -6.65 -6.08
N ALA A 136 27.78 -6.64 -7.28
CA ALA A 136 29.20 -6.40 -7.53
C ALA A 136 29.65 -4.95 -7.27
N MET A 137 28.73 -4.00 -7.03
CA MET A 137 29.08 -2.61 -6.73
C MET A 137 29.84 -2.44 -5.42
N HIS A 138 29.74 -3.40 -4.49
CA HIS A 138 30.44 -3.36 -3.22
C HIS A 138 30.80 -4.77 -2.71
N PRO A 139 32.03 -5.02 -2.23
CA PRO A 139 32.47 -6.36 -1.81
C PRO A 139 31.73 -6.90 -0.58
N ARG A 140 31.16 -6.01 0.25
CA ARG A 140 30.37 -6.37 1.43
C ARG A 140 28.89 -6.04 1.24
N THR A 141 28.31 -6.55 0.16
CA THR A 141 26.89 -6.40 -0.14
C THR A 141 26.07 -7.48 0.58
N ARG A 142 24.93 -7.08 1.15
CA ARG A 142 23.89 -7.96 1.70
C ARG A 142 22.59 -7.74 0.96
N LEU A 143 21.95 -8.82 0.53
CA LEU A 143 20.61 -8.76 -0.06
C LEU A 143 19.57 -8.98 1.02
N VAL A 144 18.58 -8.10 1.03
CA VAL A 144 17.38 -8.23 1.85
C VAL A 144 16.17 -8.18 0.92
N VAL A 145 15.13 -8.94 1.22
CA VAL A 145 13.86 -8.92 0.50
C VAL A 145 12.69 -8.82 1.47
N LEU A 146 11.51 -8.52 0.95
CA LEU A 146 10.30 -8.31 1.76
C LEU A 146 9.52 -9.59 2.09
N SER A 147 9.93 -10.74 1.58
CA SER A 147 9.26 -12.01 1.88
C SER A 147 10.14 -13.25 1.67
N PRO A 148 9.81 -14.37 2.33
CA PRO A 148 10.50 -15.65 2.16
C PRO A 148 10.49 -16.17 0.72
N HIS A 149 9.37 -16.08 -0.01
CA HIS A 149 9.29 -16.63 -1.37
C HIS A 149 10.23 -15.90 -2.35
N VAL A 150 10.39 -14.58 -2.19
CA VAL A 150 11.36 -13.81 -2.99
C VAL A 150 12.79 -14.18 -2.60
N ALA A 151 13.06 -14.45 -1.31
CA ALA A 151 14.37 -14.89 -0.86
C ALA A 151 14.73 -16.25 -1.46
N THR A 152 13.78 -17.19 -1.43
CA THR A 152 13.91 -18.50 -2.07
C THR A 152 14.17 -18.37 -3.57
N ALA A 153 13.45 -17.49 -4.27
CA ALA A 153 13.67 -17.23 -5.69
C ALA A 153 15.07 -16.63 -5.97
N LEU A 154 15.61 -15.80 -5.09
CA LEU A 154 16.98 -15.30 -5.20
C LEU A 154 18.03 -16.39 -4.96
N ARG A 155 17.83 -17.25 -3.95
CA ARG A 155 18.73 -18.38 -3.67
C ARG A 155 18.77 -19.37 -4.83
N ALA A 156 17.63 -19.63 -5.46
CA ALA A 156 17.56 -20.46 -6.68
C ALA A 156 18.38 -19.87 -7.85
N ARG A 157 18.68 -18.57 -7.83
CA ARG A 157 19.56 -17.88 -8.80
C ARG A 157 21.02 -17.77 -8.33
N GLY A 158 21.38 -18.39 -7.21
CA GLY A 158 22.73 -18.35 -6.64
C GLY A 158 23.03 -17.12 -5.79
N PHE A 159 22.01 -16.37 -5.35
CA PHE A 159 22.18 -15.21 -4.49
C PHE A 159 21.77 -15.49 -3.04
N GLU A 160 22.66 -15.25 -2.10
CA GLU A 160 22.32 -15.26 -0.67
C GLU A 160 21.51 -14.02 -0.30
N ALA A 161 20.30 -14.24 0.22
CA ALA A 161 19.39 -13.19 0.64
C ALA A 161 18.73 -13.51 1.97
N ALA A 162 18.65 -12.52 2.84
CA ALA A 162 17.77 -12.55 4.01
C ALA A 162 16.40 -11.96 3.63
N TRP A 163 15.39 -12.22 4.44
CA TRP A 163 14.10 -11.54 4.32
C TRP A 163 13.81 -10.77 5.61
N TRP A 164 13.17 -9.62 5.44
CA TRP A 164 12.71 -8.78 6.54
C TRP A 164 11.53 -7.97 6.04
N LEU A 165 10.43 -8.04 6.79
CA LEU A 165 9.25 -7.25 6.58
C LEU A 165 8.96 -6.46 7.86
N ALA A 166 8.89 -5.16 7.73
CA ALA A 166 8.26 -4.29 8.70
C ALA A 166 7.08 -3.60 8.03
N ALA A 167 6.10 -3.18 8.81
CA ALA A 167 5.04 -2.29 8.37
C ALA A 167 4.92 -1.20 9.41
N ARG A 168 4.83 0.05 8.97
CA ARG A 168 4.51 1.15 9.85
C ARG A 168 2.99 1.31 9.89
N PRO A 169 2.36 1.26 11.07
CA PRO A 169 0.93 1.56 11.19
C PRO A 169 0.65 2.94 10.61
N TRP A 170 -0.37 3.03 9.77
CA TRP A 170 -0.91 4.28 9.29
C TRP A 170 -1.68 4.91 10.44
N LEU A 171 -1.08 5.95 11.02
CA LEU A 171 -1.75 6.81 11.97
C LEU A 171 -2.32 7.98 11.18
N GLN A 172 -3.62 8.23 11.31
CA GLN A 172 -4.23 9.39 10.70
C GLN A 172 -3.53 10.65 11.22
N PRO A 173 -3.04 11.56 10.34
CA PRO A 173 -2.45 12.79 10.80
C PRO A 173 -3.49 13.61 11.60
N PRO A 174 -3.06 14.32 12.66
CA PRO A 174 -3.97 15.14 13.45
C PRO A 174 -4.65 16.17 12.53
N ALA A 175 -5.96 16.37 12.74
CA ALA A 175 -6.72 17.32 11.95
C ALA A 175 -6.12 18.74 12.11
N PRO A 176 -5.90 19.49 11.01
CA PRO A 176 -5.36 20.84 11.11
C PRO A 176 -6.33 21.74 11.89
N GLY A 177 -5.90 22.20 13.07
CA GLY A 177 -6.69 23.09 13.94
C GLY A 177 -7.46 22.42 15.08
N GLY A 178 -7.31 21.11 15.29
CA GLY A 178 -7.88 20.42 16.46
C GLY A 178 -6.98 20.55 17.70
N GLU A 179 -7.06 21.67 18.42
CA GLU A 179 -6.54 21.77 19.80
C GLU A 179 -7.43 20.92 20.73
N GLY A 180 -7.21 19.61 20.72
CA GLY A 180 -8.00 18.68 21.51
C GLY A 180 -7.51 17.26 21.33
N ALA A 181 -6.56 16.86 22.18
CA ALA A 181 -6.10 15.47 22.31
C ALA A 181 -7.25 14.60 22.87
N GLY A 182 -8.17 14.19 22.00
CA GLY A 182 -9.31 13.37 22.36
C GLY A 182 -9.81 12.62 21.14
N ALA A 183 -9.32 11.38 20.99
CA ALA A 183 -9.61 10.44 19.91
C ALA A 183 -9.12 10.86 18.52
N ALA A 184 -7.98 10.31 18.12
CA ALA A 184 -7.58 10.12 16.72
C ALA A 184 -8.54 9.13 16.02
N GLY A 185 -9.82 9.47 16.01
CA GLY A 185 -10.88 8.72 15.38
C GLY A 185 -10.73 8.86 13.87
N SER A 186 -10.50 7.73 13.22
CA SER A 186 -10.59 7.58 11.78
C SER A 186 -11.76 8.39 11.23
N THR A 187 -11.54 9.41 10.40
CA THR A 187 -12.66 10.14 9.74
C THR A 187 -13.34 9.31 8.66
N CYS A 188 -12.98 8.03 8.55
CA CYS A 188 -13.92 6.95 8.29
C CYS A 188 -15.19 7.21 9.11
N LYS A 189 -16.18 7.94 8.56
CA LYS A 189 -17.43 8.26 9.27
C LYS A 189 -17.92 6.98 9.95
N PRO A 190 -18.12 6.97 11.29
CA PRO A 190 -18.58 5.80 12.01
C PRO A 190 -19.80 5.18 11.33
N ARG A 191 -19.88 3.85 11.39
CA ARG A 191 -20.96 3.03 10.84
C ARG A 191 -22.29 3.38 11.51
N ASP A 192 -23.00 4.39 11.01
CA ASP A 192 -24.42 4.56 11.35
C ASP A 192 -25.24 3.49 10.59
N ALA A 193 -26.12 2.78 11.30
CA ALA A 193 -26.87 1.63 10.77
C ALA A 193 -27.83 1.96 9.61
N ALA A 194 -28.07 3.25 9.31
CA ALA A 194 -29.14 3.70 8.43
C ALA A 194 -28.68 4.42 7.15
N THR A 195 -27.39 4.66 6.91
CA THR A 195 -26.91 5.30 5.67
C THR A 195 -25.48 4.84 5.39
N PRO A 196 -25.13 4.27 4.21
CA PRO A 196 -23.74 3.94 3.91
C PRO A 196 -22.97 5.21 3.52
N PRO A 197 -22.13 5.85 4.38
CA PRO A 197 -21.66 7.20 4.13
C PRO A 197 -20.18 7.21 3.76
N GLY A 198 -19.84 7.25 2.46
CA GLY A 198 -18.45 7.30 1.96
C GLY A 198 -18.08 6.07 1.14
N PRO A 199 -16.87 5.97 0.54
CA PRO A 199 -16.52 4.94 -0.46
C PRO A 199 -16.28 3.57 0.19
N TRP A 200 -17.29 3.01 0.84
CA TRP A 200 -17.24 1.72 1.51
C TRP A 200 -17.50 0.61 0.50
N GLY A 201 -16.55 -0.31 0.43
CA GLY A 201 -16.52 -1.42 -0.49
C GLY A 201 -15.13 -2.01 -0.54
N PHE A 202 -14.78 -2.60 -1.67
CA PHE A 202 -13.46 -3.14 -1.91
C PHE A 202 -12.53 -2.06 -2.47
N VAL A 203 -11.24 -2.16 -2.20
CA VAL A 203 -10.23 -1.31 -2.82
C VAL A 203 -9.18 -2.14 -3.54
N CYS A 204 -8.78 -1.70 -4.72
CA CYS A 204 -7.59 -2.22 -5.39
C CYS A 204 -6.58 -1.10 -5.52
N GLN A 205 -5.35 -1.35 -5.04
CA GLN A 205 -4.26 -0.37 -5.10
C GLN A 205 -3.19 -0.77 -6.12
N GLY A 206 -2.60 0.24 -6.76
CA GLY A 206 -1.35 0.13 -7.49
C GLY A 206 -1.33 0.97 -8.77
N ARG A 207 -0.45 0.60 -9.70
CA ARG A 207 -0.50 1.17 -11.05
C ARG A 207 -1.78 0.66 -11.72
N ILE A 208 -2.64 1.56 -12.20
CA ILE A 208 -3.94 1.23 -12.81
C ILE A 208 -3.71 0.70 -14.25
N ASP A 209 -3.16 -0.52 -14.34
CA ASP A 209 -2.60 -1.11 -15.57
C ASP A 209 -3.14 -2.54 -15.72
N ASN A 210 -3.86 -2.80 -16.82
CA ASN A 210 -4.44 -4.11 -17.11
C ASN A 210 -3.41 -5.23 -17.31
N ARG A 211 -2.12 -4.90 -17.51
CA ARG A 211 -1.03 -5.90 -17.58
C ARG A 211 -0.57 -6.36 -16.20
N ARG A 212 -0.92 -5.61 -15.15
CA ARG A 212 -0.53 -5.89 -13.76
C ARG A 212 -1.70 -6.38 -12.91
N ARG A 213 -2.92 -6.08 -13.36
CA ARG A 213 -4.14 -6.38 -12.64
C ARG A 213 -5.19 -6.99 -13.56
N SER A 214 -5.82 -8.08 -13.12
CA SER A 214 -6.99 -8.64 -13.80
C SER A 214 -8.24 -8.29 -13.01
N TYR A 215 -9.20 -7.64 -13.67
CA TYR A 215 -10.44 -7.19 -13.06
C TYR A 215 -11.65 -8.03 -13.50
N ASP A 216 -11.45 -9.04 -14.35
CA ASP A 216 -12.53 -9.74 -15.03
C ASP A 216 -13.52 -10.40 -14.06
N SER A 217 -13.01 -11.07 -13.03
CA SER A 217 -13.84 -11.66 -11.97
C SER A 217 -14.60 -10.60 -11.18
N VAL A 218 -13.93 -9.51 -10.78
CA VAL A 218 -14.58 -8.40 -10.06
C VAL A 218 -15.66 -7.73 -10.89
N TRP A 219 -15.45 -7.59 -12.20
CA TRP A 219 -16.47 -7.07 -13.12
C TRP A 219 -17.68 -7.98 -13.22
N ALA A 220 -17.48 -9.29 -13.30
CA ALA A 220 -18.57 -10.26 -13.30
C ALA A 220 -19.39 -10.19 -11.99
N GLU A 221 -18.71 -10.14 -10.84
CA GLU A 221 -19.37 -10.05 -9.53
C GLU A 221 -20.14 -8.73 -9.34
N LEU A 222 -19.54 -7.59 -9.69
CA LEU A 222 -20.22 -6.30 -9.63
C LEU A 222 -21.41 -6.23 -10.59
N GLN A 223 -21.32 -6.88 -11.75
CA GLN A 223 -22.41 -6.96 -12.72
C GLN A 223 -23.57 -7.79 -12.17
N ALA A 224 -23.29 -8.99 -11.65
CA ALA A 224 -24.30 -9.87 -11.06
C ALA A 224 -25.02 -9.19 -9.88
N ALA A 225 -24.27 -8.50 -9.01
CA ALA A 225 -24.84 -7.76 -7.89
C ALA A 225 -25.73 -6.59 -8.36
N ALA A 226 -25.31 -5.86 -9.39
CA ALA A 226 -26.11 -4.78 -9.97
C ALA A 226 -27.43 -5.31 -10.56
N ASP A 227 -27.37 -6.41 -11.31
CA ASP A 227 -28.55 -7.02 -11.93
C ASP A 227 -29.54 -7.55 -10.87
N ALA A 228 -29.04 -8.13 -9.78
CA ALA A 228 -29.87 -8.59 -8.65
C ALA A 228 -30.59 -7.43 -7.94
N ALA A 229 -29.89 -6.30 -7.73
CA ALA A 229 -30.49 -5.12 -7.12
C ALA A 229 -31.57 -4.50 -8.03
N ASP A 230 -31.30 -4.39 -9.33
CA ASP A 230 -32.25 -3.83 -10.31
C ASP A 230 -33.52 -4.71 -10.41
N ALA A 231 -33.38 -6.04 -10.34
CA ALA A 231 -34.52 -6.97 -10.31
C ALA A 231 -35.39 -6.81 -9.04
N SER A 232 -34.79 -6.46 -7.90
CA SER A 232 -35.52 -6.27 -6.64
C SER A 232 -36.26 -4.95 -6.51
N GLY A 233 -35.74 -3.88 -7.13
CA GLY A 233 -36.33 -2.53 -7.06
C GLY A 233 -37.47 -2.29 -8.05
N GLY A 234 -37.60 -3.11 -9.10
CA GLY A 234 -38.63 -2.99 -10.13
C GLY A 234 -40.05 -3.41 -9.71
N GLY A 235 -40.22 -3.99 -8.53
CA GLY A 235 -41.50 -4.57 -8.09
C GLY A 235 -42.45 -3.64 -7.32
N SER A 236 -42.01 -2.43 -6.94
CA SER A 236 -42.78 -1.57 -6.01
C SER A 236 -43.65 -0.50 -6.68
N GLY A 237 -43.80 -0.54 -8.01
CA GLY A 237 -44.35 0.57 -8.80
C GLY A 237 -45.50 0.24 -9.76
N ALA A 238 -46.35 -0.74 -9.47
CA ALA A 238 -47.65 -0.89 -10.17
C ALA A 238 -48.55 -1.89 -9.44
N GLY A 239 -49.48 -1.42 -8.60
CA GLY A 239 -50.39 -2.33 -7.91
C GLY A 239 -51.38 -1.64 -6.98
N GLY A 240 -52.09 -0.63 -7.49
CA GLY A 240 -53.36 -0.22 -6.89
C GLY A 240 -54.42 -1.28 -7.15
N GLY A 241 -55.13 -1.67 -6.09
CA GLY A 241 -56.48 -2.26 -6.12
C GLY A 241 -56.59 -3.72 -6.56
N GLY A 242 -56.88 -4.62 -5.62
CA GLY A 242 -57.29 -5.98 -5.94
C GLY A 242 -57.43 -6.88 -4.72
N ASP A 243 -58.69 -7.24 -4.46
CA ASP A 243 -59.25 -7.86 -3.27
C ASP A 243 -58.73 -9.27 -2.90
N ALA A 244 -59.03 -9.66 -1.66
CA ALA A 244 -58.59 -10.82 -0.92
C ALA A 244 -59.05 -12.19 -1.47
N SER A 245 -58.29 -13.26 -1.16
CA SER A 245 -58.81 -14.55 -0.61
C SER A 245 -57.80 -15.71 -0.69
N ARG A 246 -57.39 -16.25 0.49
CA ARG A 246 -57.15 -17.68 0.88
C ARG A 246 -56.26 -18.58 -0.02
N ALA A 247 -55.47 -19.54 0.44
CA ALA A 247 -55.59 -20.46 1.58
C ALA A 247 -54.23 -21.13 1.94
N ALA A 248 -54.20 -21.77 3.11
CA ALA A 248 -53.06 -22.38 3.80
C ALA A 248 -52.53 -23.72 3.22
N GLY A 249 -51.26 -24.05 3.51
CA GLY A 249 -50.69 -25.39 3.27
C GLY A 249 -49.23 -25.63 3.71
N ARG A 250 -49.06 -26.00 5.00
CA ARG A 250 -48.06 -26.91 5.65
C ARG A 250 -46.61 -27.15 5.11
N ARG A 251 -45.67 -26.83 6.02
CA ARG A 251 -44.58 -27.63 6.67
C ARG A 251 -43.56 -28.48 5.85
N GLY A 252 -42.27 -28.24 6.12
CA GLY A 252 -41.28 -29.31 6.34
C GLY A 252 -39.78 -28.99 6.11
N ALA A 253 -38.98 -29.11 7.18
CA ALA A 253 -37.56 -29.51 7.26
C ALA A 253 -36.39 -28.46 7.26
N ALA A 254 -35.71 -28.47 8.41
CA ALA A 254 -34.25 -28.48 8.67
C ALA A 254 -33.34 -27.31 8.23
N GLY A 255 -32.92 -26.52 9.23
CA GLY A 255 -31.54 -26.63 9.72
C GLY A 255 -30.43 -25.81 9.05
N ALA A 256 -30.57 -24.49 9.01
CA ALA A 256 -29.45 -23.56 9.11
C ALA A 256 -29.98 -22.30 9.81
N GLY A 257 -29.23 -21.77 10.79
CA GLY A 257 -29.63 -20.58 11.56
C GLY A 257 -29.77 -19.36 10.66
N ALA A 258 -30.91 -19.22 10.00
CA ALA A 258 -31.30 -18.03 9.29
C ALA A 258 -31.55 -16.94 10.34
N VAL A 259 -30.60 -16.03 10.46
CA VAL A 259 -30.86 -14.72 11.05
C VAL A 259 -31.91 -14.08 10.14
N SER A 260 -33.19 -14.28 10.50
CA SER A 260 -34.35 -13.68 9.86
C SER A 260 -34.46 -12.20 10.24
N GLY A 261 -33.41 -11.44 9.93
CA GLY A 261 -33.46 -9.98 9.89
C GLY A 261 -34.09 -9.58 8.55
N GLY A 262 -35.03 -8.64 8.56
CA GLY A 262 -35.87 -8.29 7.41
C GLY A 262 -35.12 -8.29 6.08
N GLY A 263 -35.60 -9.11 5.15
CA GLY A 263 -34.99 -9.42 3.84
C GLY A 263 -34.99 -8.25 2.86
N GLY A 264 -34.38 -7.13 3.24
CA GLY A 264 -33.98 -6.08 2.31
C GLY A 264 -32.84 -6.61 1.45
N VAL A 265 -32.97 -6.47 0.13
CA VAL A 265 -31.85 -6.75 -0.78
C VAL A 265 -30.71 -5.79 -0.43
N LEU A 266 -29.55 -6.35 -0.11
CA LEU A 266 -28.37 -5.56 0.20
C LEU A 266 -27.95 -4.74 -1.03
N PRO A 267 -27.51 -3.49 -0.86
CA PRO A 267 -27.01 -2.71 -1.98
C PRO A 267 -25.78 -3.39 -2.60
N PRO A 268 -25.57 -3.27 -3.93
CA PRO A 268 -24.39 -3.82 -4.59
C PRO A 268 -23.09 -3.29 -3.97
N PRO A 269 -22.04 -4.13 -3.86
CA PRO A 269 -20.76 -3.67 -3.36
C PRO A 269 -20.14 -2.64 -4.31
N ARG A 270 -19.28 -1.77 -3.76
CA ARG A 270 -18.55 -0.73 -4.52
C ARG A 270 -17.08 -1.13 -4.65
N LEU A 271 -16.42 -0.60 -5.68
CA LEU A 271 -14.98 -0.76 -5.88
C LEU A 271 -14.31 0.60 -6.00
N THR A 272 -13.26 0.81 -5.21
CA THR A 272 -12.33 1.93 -5.40
C THR A 272 -11.05 1.43 -6.06
N ILE A 273 -10.69 2.00 -7.21
CA ILE A 273 -9.41 1.75 -7.88
C ILE A 273 -8.49 2.93 -7.60
N LEU A 274 -7.39 2.66 -6.91
CA LEU A 274 -6.51 3.66 -6.35
C LEU A 274 -5.08 3.51 -6.91
N GLY A 275 -4.49 4.61 -7.35
CA GLY A 275 -3.04 4.71 -7.57
C GLY A 275 -2.66 5.51 -8.80
N ARG A 276 -1.58 5.13 -9.50
CA ARG A 276 -1.03 5.99 -10.56
C ARG A 276 -1.74 5.79 -11.90
N ALA A 277 -2.13 6.90 -12.53
CA ALA A 277 -2.66 6.89 -13.88
C ALA A 277 -1.63 6.36 -14.89
N VAL A 278 -2.11 5.72 -15.95
CA VAL A 278 -1.29 5.20 -17.05
C VAL A 278 -1.74 5.76 -18.39
N PRO A 279 -0.89 5.69 -19.44
CA PRO A 279 -1.30 6.00 -20.80
C PRO A 279 -2.59 5.26 -21.19
N LYS A 280 -3.47 5.92 -21.97
CA LYS A 280 -4.83 5.45 -22.27
C LYS A 280 -4.89 3.98 -22.73
N GLN A 281 -3.92 3.53 -23.52
CA GLN A 281 -3.87 2.15 -24.03
C GLN A 281 -3.68 1.06 -22.96
N TYR A 282 -3.26 1.44 -21.75
CA TYR A 282 -3.09 0.52 -20.61
C TYR A 282 -4.12 0.76 -19.51
N GLN A 283 -5.00 1.76 -19.67
CA GLN A 283 -6.02 2.06 -18.67
C GLN A 283 -7.03 0.91 -18.60
N VAL A 284 -7.50 0.67 -17.38
CA VAL A 284 -8.53 -0.34 -17.11
C VAL A 284 -9.84 0.15 -17.73
N ALA A 285 -10.41 -0.65 -18.64
CA ALA A 285 -11.73 -0.37 -19.19
C ALA A 285 -12.82 -0.76 -18.17
N ILE A 286 -13.53 0.23 -17.63
CA ILE A 286 -14.65 -0.01 -16.71
C ILE A 286 -15.93 -0.25 -17.53
N PRO A 287 -16.57 -1.44 -17.42
CA PRO A 287 -17.80 -1.73 -18.15
C PRO A 287 -18.92 -0.73 -17.82
N ARG A 288 -19.70 -0.34 -18.83
CA ARG A 288 -20.72 0.73 -18.69
C ARG A 288 -21.72 0.44 -17.55
N ARG A 289 -22.13 -0.82 -17.42
CA ARG A 289 -23.16 -1.24 -16.45
C ARG A 289 -22.70 -1.10 -14.99
N VAL A 290 -21.43 -1.39 -14.69
CA VAL A 290 -20.88 -1.31 -13.33
C VAL A 290 -20.22 0.04 -13.02
N ARG A 291 -20.13 0.95 -13.99
CA ARG A 291 -19.45 2.26 -13.83
C ARG A 291 -19.93 3.05 -12.61
N ARG A 292 -21.23 2.97 -12.28
CA ARG A 292 -21.83 3.63 -11.10
C ARG A 292 -21.31 3.09 -9.75
N LEU A 293 -20.76 1.89 -9.75
CA LEU A 293 -20.23 1.19 -8.57
C LEU A 293 -18.72 1.36 -8.42
N VAL A 294 -18.04 1.96 -9.41
CA VAL A 294 -16.58 2.09 -9.44
C VAL A 294 -16.17 3.54 -9.26
N THR A 295 -15.31 3.79 -8.28
CA THR A 295 -14.63 5.07 -8.09
C THR A 295 -13.16 4.91 -8.48
N THR A 296 -12.60 5.88 -9.21
CA THR A 296 -11.18 5.88 -9.54
C THR A 296 -10.52 7.09 -8.90
N VAL A 297 -9.45 6.84 -8.14
CA VAL A 297 -8.67 7.85 -7.44
C VAL A 297 -7.23 7.76 -7.95
N THR A 298 -6.79 8.79 -8.68
CA THR A 298 -5.46 8.82 -9.30
C THR A 298 -4.53 9.81 -8.64
N ASP A 299 -3.27 9.41 -8.46
CA ASP A 299 -2.18 10.29 -8.02
C ASP A 299 -2.52 11.08 -6.74
N ALA A 300 -3.30 10.46 -5.85
CA ALA A 300 -3.65 11.02 -4.55
C ALA A 300 -2.40 11.16 -3.66
N PRO A 301 -2.33 12.23 -2.84
CA PRO A 301 -1.36 12.32 -1.75
C PRO A 301 -1.42 11.09 -0.84
N TYR A 302 -0.29 10.73 -0.22
CA TYR A 302 -0.14 9.48 0.55
C TYR A 302 -1.14 9.36 1.70
N ASP A 303 -1.45 10.44 2.42
CA ASP A 303 -2.47 10.46 3.48
C ASP A 303 -3.87 10.15 2.93
N VAL A 304 -4.25 10.77 1.82
CA VAL A 304 -5.53 10.52 1.13
C VAL A 304 -5.57 9.09 0.58
N PHE A 305 -4.48 8.63 -0.04
CA PHE A 305 -4.33 7.29 -0.57
C PHE A 305 -4.53 6.23 0.52
N TYR A 306 -3.82 6.35 1.64
CA TYR A 306 -3.94 5.40 2.75
C TYR A 306 -5.27 5.53 3.48
N GLY A 307 -5.87 6.72 3.55
CA GLY A 307 -7.22 6.92 4.08
C GLY A 307 -8.29 6.15 3.29
N HIS A 308 -8.22 6.13 1.96
CA HIS A 308 -9.11 5.30 1.15
C HIS A 308 -8.97 3.81 1.46
N ILE A 309 -7.73 3.35 1.69
CA ILE A 309 -7.47 1.95 2.02
C ILE A 309 -8.01 1.63 3.42
N ALA A 310 -7.65 2.43 4.43
CA ALA A 310 -8.10 2.25 5.81
C ALA A 310 -9.64 2.27 5.95
N CYS A 311 -10.34 3.05 5.13
CA CYS A 311 -11.81 3.08 5.08
C CYS A 311 -12.43 2.08 4.08
N SER A 312 -11.72 1.02 3.70
CA SER A 312 -12.27 -0.04 2.85
C SER A 312 -12.59 -1.30 3.64
N VAL A 313 -13.51 -2.11 3.14
CA VAL A 313 -13.88 -3.40 3.75
C VAL A 313 -12.72 -4.39 3.59
N ALA A 314 -12.15 -4.47 2.39
CA ALA A 314 -10.99 -5.30 2.10
C ALA A 314 -10.20 -4.77 0.89
N LEU A 315 -8.90 -5.07 0.88
CA LEU A 315 -8.06 -4.89 -0.30
C LEU A 315 -8.14 -6.11 -1.23
N LEU A 316 -8.22 -5.85 -2.53
CA LEU A 316 -8.14 -6.84 -3.59
C LEU A 316 -6.79 -6.73 -4.31
N PRO A 317 -5.90 -7.73 -4.21
CA PRO A 317 -4.61 -7.69 -4.91
C PRO A 317 -4.74 -7.76 -6.43
N LEU A 318 -5.72 -8.54 -6.93
CA LEU A 318 -6.07 -8.68 -8.35
C LEU A 318 -4.89 -8.91 -9.29
N PHE A 319 -3.89 -9.72 -8.92
CA PHE A 319 -2.68 -9.87 -9.74
C PHE A 319 -2.96 -10.49 -11.11
N ALA A 320 -2.48 -9.87 -12.19
CA ALA A 320 -2.53 -10.45 -13.54
C ALA A 320 -1.37 -11.41 -13.84
N ASN A 321 -0.41 -11.55 -12.92
CA ASN A 321 0.81 -12.33 -13.13
C ASN A 321 1.28 -13.01 -11.84
N GLU A 322 1.64 -14.28 -11.95
CA GLU A 322 2.23 -15.17 -10.94
C GLU A 322 3.55 -14.66 -10.33
N SER A 323 4.23 -13.70 -10.95
CA SER A 323 5.48 -13.16 -10.38
C SER A 323 5.31 -12.69 -8.94
N TYR A 324 4.14 -12.14 -8.57
CA TYR A 324 3.87 -11.70 -7.19
C TYR A 324 3.72 -12.83 -6.16
N LEU A 325 3.54 -14.07 -6.63
CA LEU A 325 3.44 -15.27 -5.81
C LEU A 325 4.76 -16.08 -5.80
N THR A 326 5.66 -15.80 -6.74
CA THR A 326 6.86 -16.64 -6.95
C THR A 326 8.17 -15.90 -6.77
N SER A 327 8.27 -14.65 -7.22
CA SER A 327 9.57 -13.96 -7.37
C SER A 327 9.52 -12.47 -7.07
N LYS A 328 8.36 -11.93 -6.74
CA LYS A 328 8.17 -10.51 -6.48
C LYS A 328 7.29 -10.29 -5.26
N PHE A 329 7.63 -9.29 -4.46
CA PHE A 329 6.78 -8.85 -3.36
C PHE A 329 5.72 -7.84 -3.82
N SER A 330 4.53 -7.89 -3.24
CA SER A 330 3.46 -6.93 -3.52
C SER A 330 3.34 -5.84 -2.45
N SER A 331 3.42 -4.57 -2.85
CA SER A 331 3.12 -3.46 -1.95
C SER A 331 1.68 -3.46 -1.43
N THR A 332 0.76 -4.23 -2.03
CA THR A 332 -0.61 -4.39 -1.49
C THR A 332 -0.59 -5.03 -0.11
N VAL A 333 0.36 -5.93 0.15
CA VAL A 333 0.54 -6.55 1.47
C VAL A 333 0.97 -5.50 2.48
N LEU A 334 1.97 -4.69 2.15
CA LEU A 334 2.39 -3.58 3.03
C LEU A 334 1.28 -2.56 3.26
N ALA A 335 0.51 -2.23 2.21
CA ALA A 335 -0.62 -1.32 2.36
C ALA A 335 -1.69 -1.87 3.31
N SER A 336 -2.01 -3.16 3.22
CA SER A 336 -2.91 -3.86 4.15
C SER A 336 -2.37 -3.83 5.58
N LEU A 337 -1.12 -4.27 5.80
CA LEU A 337 -0.50 -4.30 7.13
C LEU A 337 -0.41 -2.91 7.75
N SER A 338 -0.08 -1.89 6.96
CA SER A 338 -0.02 -0.51 7.44
C SER A 338 -1.40 0.02 7.83
N THR A 339 -2.46 -0.31 7.11
CA THR A 339 -3.80 0.24 7.37
C THR A 339 -4.64 -0.61 8.32
N GLY A 340 -4.22 -1.85 8.60
CA GLY A 340 -5.05 -2.84 9.28
C GLY A 340 -6.24 -3.32 8.43
N THR A 341 -6.32 -2.93 7.16
CA THR A 341 -7.42 -3.35 6.28
C THR A 341 -7.15 -4.76 5.77
N PRO A 342 -8.08 -5.71 5.94
CA PRO A 342 -7.88 -7.10 5.57
C PRO A 342 -7.78 -7.25 4.03
N MET A 343 -7.22 -8.38 3.58
CA MET A 343 -7.12 -8.69 2.16
C MET A 343 -8.05 -9.85 1.80
N LEU A 344 -8.84 -9.69 0.74
CA LEU A 344 -9.59 -10.81 0.17
C LEU A 344 -8.70 -11.49 -0.89
N VAL A 345 -8.23 -12.69 -0.58
CA VAL A 345 -7.23 -13.40 -1.37
C VAL A 345 -7.56 -14.87 -1.55
N GLU A 346 -7.03 -15.45 -2.63
CA GLU A 346 -7.17 -16.87 -2.93
C GLU A 346 -6.17 -17.74 -2.12
N PRO A 347 -6.40 -19.04 -1.94
CA PRO A 347 -5.51 -19.93 -1.18
C PRO A 347 -4.05 -19.92 -1.67
N ARG A 348 -3.81 -19.80 -2.98
CA ARG A 348 -2.45 -19.71 -3.54
C ARG A 348 -1.66 -18.49 -3.03
N PHE A 349 -2.37 -17.39 -2.75
CA PHE A 349 -1.76 -16.20 -2.17
C PHE A 349 -1.33 -16.48 -0.72
N LEU A 350 -2.20 -17.10 0.07
CA LEU A 350 -1.90 -17.49 1.45
C LEU A 350 -0.67 -18.41 1.52
N SER A 351 -0.54 -19.34 0.58
CA SER A 351 0.64 -20.20 0.50
C SER A 351 1.93 -19.40 0.26
N ALA A 352 1.94 -18.48 -0.71
CA ALA A 352 3.09 -17.65 -1.02
C ALA A 352 3.45 -16.65 0.10
N TYR A 353 2.44 -16.17 0.83
CA TYR A 353 2.57 -15.22 1.95
C TYR A 353 2.32 -15.87 3.31
N SER A 354 2.64 -17.16 3.44
CA SER A 354 2.37 -18.00 4.63
C SER A 354 3.09 -17.56 5.91
N PHE A 355 4.03 -16.63 5.81
CA PHE A 355 4.69 -15.98 6.94
C PHE A 355 3.84 -14.88 7.58
N LEU A 356 2.74 -14.49 6.92
CA LEU A 356 1.69 -13.69 7.53
C LEU A 356 0.71 -14.67 8.19
N ASP A 357 0.45 -14.48 9.48
CA ASP A 357 -0.55 -15.27 10.20
C ASP A 357 -1.91 -15.21 9.48
N GLU A 358 -2.64 -16.32 9.40
CA GLU A 358 -4.01 -16.33 8.86
C GLU A 358 -4.89 -15.31 9.58
N GLN A 359 -4.64 -15.06 10.88
CA GLN A 359 -5.36 -14.04 11.66
C GLN A 359 -5.12 -12.60 11.18
N ILE A 360 -3.98 -12.32 10.55
CA ILE A 360 -3.69 -11.01 9.96
C ILE A 360 -4.42 -10.83 8.62
N LEU A 361 -4.76 -11.94 7.94
CA LEU A 361 -5.37 -11.93 6.60
C LEU A 361 -6.88 -12.22 6.62
N ARG A 362 -7.41 -12.86 7.66
CA ARG A 362 -8.84 -13.05 7.88
C ARG A 362 -9.35 -11.97 8.85
N SER A 363 -10.21 -11.08 8.37
CA SER A 363 -11.18 -10.46 9.25
C SER A 363 -12.17 -11.55 9.65
N ASP A 364 -12.17 -12.00 10.91
CA ASP A 364 -13.34 -12.70 11.41
C ASP A 364 -14.52 -11.71 11.33
N PRO A 365 -15.60 -12.04 10.60
CA PRO A 365 -16.69 -11.12 10.28
C PRO A 365 -17.52 -10.68 11.50
#